data_AF-A0A954LMK0-F1
#
_entry.id   AF-A0A954LMK0-F1
#
_cell.length_a   1.000
_cell.length_b   1.000
_cell.length_c   1.000
_cell.angle_alpha   90.00
_cell.angle_beta   90.00
_cell.angle_gamma   90.00
#
_symmetry.space_group_name_H-M   'P 1'
#
loop_
_entity.id
_entity.type
_entity.pdbx_description
1 polymer ?
#
loop_
_entity_poly.entity_id
_entity_poly.type
_entity_poly.pdbx_seq_one_letter_code
_entity_poly.pdbx_strand_id
1 'polypeptide(L)' 'EQCLTRMEALRSYTLDAAYGAFEEKQKGSLAPGKLADLVVLSQDILTVPAKDILNTQVDLTLIGGKVSYQRESKKN' A
#
# COMPACT_ATOMS: atom_id res chain seq x y z
N GLU A 1 22.00 15.70 3.72
CA GLU A 1 20.73 15.10 4.18
C GLU A 1 20.37 13.95 3.25
N GLN A 2 20.05 12.77 3.79
CA GLN A 2 19.71 11.56 3.03
C GLN A 2 18.20 11.34 3.11
N CYS A 3 17.55 11.03 1.99
CA CYS A 3 16.14 10.66 1.92
C CYS A 3 15.98 9.34 1.17
N LEU A 4 14.97 8.56 1.53
CA LEU A 4 14.64 7.35 0.80
C LEU A 4 14.08 7.71 -0.58
N THR A 5 14.45 6.93 -1.59
CA THR A 5 13.71 6.89 -2.85
C THR A 5 12.28 6.39 -2.59
N ARG A 6 11.36 6.68 -3.52
CA ARG A 6 9.96 6.25 -3.39
C ARG A 6 9.80 4.74 -3.30
N MET A 7 10.61 4.01 -4.07
CA MET A 7 10.60 2.55 -4.04
C MET A 7 11.13 2.00 -2.73
N GLU A 8 12.17 2.59 -2.16
CA GLU A 8 12.68 2.21 -0.83
C GLU A 8 11.64 2.48 0.25
N ALA A 9 10.98 3.65 0.23
CA ALA A 9 9.90 3.95 1.15
C ALA A 9 8.70 2.99 1.00
N LEU A 10 8.27 2.71 -0.23
CA LEU A 10 7.19 1.74 -0.48
C LEU A 10 7.55 0.35 0.04
N ARG A 11 8.79 -0.09 -0.20
CA ARG A 11 9.31 -1.37 0.30
C ARG A 11 9.35 -1.40 1.83
N SER A 12 9.78 -0.32 2.48
CA SER A 12 9.85 -0.26 3.93
C SER A 12 8.47 -0.41 4.59
N TYR A 13 7.43 0.17 3.98
CA TYR A 13 6.05 0.06 4.46
C TYR A 13 5.35 -1.26 4.12
N THR A 14 5.96 -2.12 3.31
CA THR A 14 5.35 -3.37 2.85
C THR A 14 6.21 -4.58 3.22
N LEU A 15 7.21 -4.89 2.41
CA LEU A 15 8.01 -6.08 2.54
C LEU A 15 8.90 -6.06 3.78
N ASP A 16 9.60 -4.95 4.03
CA ASP A 16 10.57 -4.90 5.12
C ASP A 16 9.85 -4.83 6.48
N ALA A 17 8.67 -4.19 6.55
CA ALA A 17 7.79 -4.24 7.71
C ALA A 17 7.28 -5.67 7.99
N ALA A 18 6.86 -6.40 6.95
CA ALA A 18 6.43 -7.79 7.11
C ALA A 18 7.60 -8.70 7.57
N TYR A 19 8.81 -8.46 7.06
CA TYR A 19 10.01 -9.15 7.51
C TYR A 19 10.33 -8.85 8.98
N GLY A 20 10.28 -7.58 9.39
CA GLY A 20 10.48 -7.19 10.79
C GLY A 20 9.46 -7.81 11.75
N ALA A 21 8.27 -8.16 11.25
CA ALA A 21 7.23 -8.85 12.00
C ALA A 21 7.28 -10.39 11.89
N PHE A 22 8.23 -10.96 11.14
CA PHE A 22 8.31 -12.40 10.80
C PHE A 22 7.08 -12.93 10.04
N GLU A 23 6.40 -12.05 9.31
CA GLU A 23 5.20 -12.33 8.53
C GLU A 23 5.46 -12.28 7.02
N GLU A 24 6.72 -12.21 6.58
CA GLU A 24 7.09 -12.07 5.16
C GLU A 24 6.65 -13.24 4.30
N LYS A 25 6.40 -14.42 4.89
CA LYS A 25 5.84 -15.58 4.19
C LYS A 25 4.32 -15.50 4.02
N GLN A 26 3.66 -14.67 4.83
CA GLN A 26 2.20 -14.54 4.87
C GLN A 26 1.73 -13.27 4.17
N LYS A 27 2.47 -12.15 4.27
CA LYS A 27 2.08 -10.85 3.70
C LYS A 27 3.29 -10.03 3.23
N GLY A 28 3.07 -8.74 2.94
CA GLY A 28 4.09 -7.79 2.52
C GLY A 28 4.43 -7.80 1.01
N SER A 29 3.87 -8.72 0.23
CA SER A 29 3.92 -8.70 -1.23
C SER A 29 2.73 -9.44 -1.83
N LEU A 30 2.39 -9.15 -3.09
CA LEU A 30 1.34 -9.86 -3.82
C LEU A 30 1.94 -11.04 -4.60
N ALA A 31 1.77 -12.25 -4.06
CA ALA A 31 2.22 -13.49 -4.69
C ALA A 31 1.29 -14.66 -4.28
N PRO A 32 1.16 -15.71 -5.12
CA PRO A 32 0.38 -16.90 -4.77
C PRO A 32 0.83 -17.49 -3.42
N GLY A 33 -0.14 -17.88 -2.58
CA GLY A 33 0.10 -18.43 -1.25
C GLY A 33 0.20 -17.41 -0.12
N LYS A 34 0.25 -16.11 -0.42
CA LYS A 34 0.16 -15.02 0.58
C LYS A 34 -1.28 -14.55 0.77
N LEU A 35 -1.52 -13.86 1.90
CA LEU A 35 -2.76 -13.13 2.14
C LEU A 35 -2.95 -12.05 1.08
N ALA A 36 -4.19 -11.90 0.61
CA ALA A 36 -4.59 -10.79 -0.25
C ALA A 36 -4.81 -9.52 0.61
N ASP A 37 -3.72 -9.05 1.22
CA ASP A 37 -3.63 -7.79 1.96
C ASP A 37 -3.11 -6.70 1.01
N LEU A 38 -3.97 -5.76 0.62
CA LEU A 38 -3.58 -4.67 -0.28
C LEU A 38 -4.41 -3.41 -0.06
N VAL A 39 -3.86 -2.30 -0.52
CA VAL A 39 -4.57 -1.02 -0.65
C VAL A 39 -4.51 -0.55 -2.10
N VAL A 40 -5.59 0.06 -2.56
CA VAL A 40 -5.64 0.81 -3.82
C VAL A 40 -5.65 2.29 -3.46
N LEU A 41 -4.75 3.05 -4.08
CA LEU A 41 -4.59 4.48 -3.85
C LEU A 41 -5.18 5.26 -5.02
N SER A 42 -5.73 6.43 -4.73
CA SER A 42 -6.33 7.32 -5.73
C SER A 42 -5.32 7.98 -6.67
N GLN A 43 -4.02 7.86 -6.36
CA GLN A 43 -2.91 8.40 -7.14
C GLN A 43 -1.76 7.40 -7.15
N ASP A 44 -0.97 7.41 -8.22
CA ASP A 44 0.31 6.70 -8.25
C ASP A 44 1.37 7.48 -7.46
N ILE A 45 1.62 7.04 -6.23
CA ILE A 45 2.60 7.63 -5.32
C ILE A 45 4.05 7.45 -5.79
N LEU A 46 4.32 6.67 -6.85
CA LEU A 46 5.66 6.56 -7.44
C LEU A 46 5.96 7.69 -8.42
N THR A 47 4.94 8.35 -8.97
CA THR A 47 5.10 9.34 -10.04
C THR A 47 4.50 10.72 -9.74
N VAL A 48 3.47 10.80 -8.90
CA VAL A 48 2.80 12.07 -8.50
C VAL A 48 3.78 13.08 -7.89
N PRO A 49 3.68 14.41 -8.06
CA PRO A 49 4.58 15.35 -7.39
C PRO A 49 4.61 15.16 -5.87
N ALA A 50 5.77 15.32 -5.23
CA ALA A 50 5.94 15.00 -3.80
C ALA A 50 4.96 15.76 -2.88
N LYS A 51 4.67 17.02 -3.20
CA LYS A 51 3.71 17.87 -2.49
C LYS A 51 2.27 17.32 -2.52
N ASP A 52 1.93 16.52 -3.52
CA ASP A 52 0.58 16.01 -3.76
C ASP A 52 0.40 14.59 -3.20
N ILE A 53 1.47 13.95 -2.70
CA ILE A 53 1.40 12.63 -2.06
C ILE A 53 0.42 12.66 -0.87
N LEU A 54 0.44 13.72 -0.06
CA LEU A 54 -0.42 13.88 1.11
C LEU A 54 -1.91 14.05 0.76
N ASN A 55 -2.23 14.34 -0.50
CA ASN A 55 -3.60 14.43 -1.00
C ASN A 55 -4.14 13.07 -1.49
N THR A 56 -3.29 12.03 -1.51
CA THR A 56 -3.67 10.69 -1.95
C THR A 56 -4.64 10.06 -0.96
N GLN A 57 -5.75 9.53 -1.49
CA GLN A 57 -6.77 8.84 -0.70
C GLN A 57 -6.65 7.34 -0.92
N VAL A 58 -7.10 6.57 0.06
CA VAL A 58 -7.30 5.13 -0.11
C VAL A 58 -8.65 4.93 -0.77
N ASP A 59 -8.69 4.23 -1.90
CA ASP A 59 -9.94 3.91 -2.59
C ASP A 59 -10.48 2.53 -2.18
N LEU A 60 -9.58 1.60 -1.82
CA LEU A 60 -9.93 0.24 -1.38
C LEU A 60 -8.88 -0.29 -0.39
N THR A 61 -9.33 -1.00 0.64
CA THR A 61 -8.49 -1.82 1.51
C THR A 61 -9.03 -3.24 1.54
N LEU A 62 -8.20 -4.21 1.18
CA LEU A 62 -8.45 -5.63 1.33
C LEU A 62 -7.57 -6.18 2.46
N ILE A 63 -8.16 -6.97 3.35
CA ILE A 63 -7.46 -7.72 4.40
C ILE A 63 -7.89 -9.18 4.27
N GLY A 64 -6.93 -10.08 4.04
CA GLY A 64 -7.15 -11.50 3.83
C GLY A 64 -8.13 -11.77 2.68
N GLY A 65 -8.15 -10.92 1.66
CA GLY A 65 -9.08 -11.02 0.52
C GLY A 65 -10.49 -10.50 0.79
N LYS A 66 -10.77 -9.90 1.95
CA LYS A 66 -12.06 -9.28 2.27
C LYS A 66 -11.96 -7.76 2.23
N VAL A 67 -12.97 -7.11 1.68
CA VAL A 67 -13.08 -5.64 1.67
C VAL A 67 -13.28 -5.16 3.11
N SER A 68 -12.28 -4.49 3.65
CA SER A 68 -12.35 -3.84 4.96
C SER A 68 -12.74 -2.37 4.86
N TYR A 69 -12.42 -1.74 3.74
CA TYR A 69 -12.77 -0.36 3.45
C TYR A 69 -12.91 -0.17 1.95
N GLN A 70 -13.91 0.59 1.53
CA GLN A 70 -14.05 1.04 0.16
C GLN A 70 -14.54 2.47 0.20
N ARG A 71 -13.87 3.36 -0.53
CA ARG A 71 -14.30 4.74 -0.63
C ARG A 71 -15.60 4.79 -1.41
N GLU A 72 -16.62 5.41 -0.82
CA GLU A 72 -17.88 5.63 -1.50
C GLU A 72 -17.66 6.57 -2.69
N SER A 73 -18.01 6.10 -3.88
CA SER A 73 -18.10 6.99 -5.03
C SER A 73 -19.29 7.91 -4.82
N LYS A 74 -19.09 9.23 -4.85
CA LYS A 74 -20.22 10.14 -5.04
C LYS A 74 -20.84 9.79 -6.40
N LYS A 75 -21.97 9.08 -6.39
CA LYS A 75 -22.83 9.00 -7.57
C LYS A 75 -23.33 10.43 -7.81
N ASN A 76 -22.81 11.07 -8.85
CA ASN A 76 -23.46 12.22 -9.45
C ASN A 76 -24.74 11.77 -10.16
#